data_AF-A0A6V7JKE4-F1
#
_entry.id   AF-A0A6V7JKE4-F1
#
_cell.length_a   1.000
_cell.length_b   1.000
_cell.length_c   1.000
_cell.angle_alpha   90.00
_cell.angle_beta   90.00
_cell.angle_gamma   90.00
#
_symmetry.space_group_name_H-M   'P 1'
#
loop_
_entity.id
_entity.type
_entity.pdbx_description
1 polymer ?
#
loop_
_entity_poly.entity_id
_entity_poly.type
_entity_poly.pdbx_seq_one_letter_code
_entity_poly.pdbx_strand_id
1 'polypeptide(L)'
;MKTTSNMNLGHTIADSKKKYPELTDELLLELREYSHQIGLAKVPDEILALFAHSCYFDPAAAKRCMNVYYKLRATVPEFFANRDPRADYLQHSLRAL
;
A
#
# COMPACT_ATOMS: atom_id res chain seq x y z
N MET A 1 3.34 19.89 4.70
CA MET A 1 3.18 18.90 3.62
C MET A 1 4.46 18.07 3.58
N LYS A 2 4.52 16.95 4.33
CA LYS A 2 5.74 16.13 4.43
C LYS A 2 5.81 15.17 3.25
N THR A 3 6.98 15.13 2.64
CA THR A 3 7.40 14.37 1.46
C THR A 3 6.92 12.92 1.49
N THR A 4 6.37 12.47 0.36
CA THR A 4 6.14 11.05 0.05
C THR A 4 7.49 10.34 0.10
N SER A 5 7.75 9.62 1.19
CA SER A 5 8.86 8.66 1.24
C SER A 5 8.65 7.67 0.09
N ASN A 6 9.55 7.65 -0.90
CA ASN A 6 9.53 6.65 -1.96
C ASN A 6 9.71 5.29 -1.29
N MET A 7 8.64 4.50 -1.25
CA MET A 7 8.65 3.15 -0.73
C MET A 7 9.54 2.30 -1.64
N ASN A 8 10.73 1.91 -1.18
CA ASN A 8 11.57 0.95 -1.87
C ASN A 8 11.12 -0.47 -1.48
N LEU A 9 10.47 -1.17 -2.41
CA LEU A 9 9.99 -2.53 -2.21
C LEU A 9 11.05 -3.61 -2.47
N GLY A 10 12.25 -3.23 -2.90
CA GLY A 10 13.35 -4.15 -3.19
C GLY A 10 13.12 -5.05 -4.42
N HIS A 11 12.06 -4.81 -5.18
CA HIS A 11 11.73 -5.49 -6.44
C HIS A 11 10.99 -4.52 -7.37
N THR A 12 11.05 -4.78 -8.67
CA THR A 12 10.39 -3.96 -9.70
C THR A 12 9.03 -4.54 -10.08
N ILE A 13 8.21 -3.76 -10.76
CA ILE A 13 6.96 -4.27 -11.35
C ILE A 13 7.20 -5.43 -12.35
N ALA A 14 8.32 -5.41 -13.07
CA ALA A 14 8.68 -6.49 -14.00
C ALA A 14 8.95 -7.80 -13.27
N ASP A 15 9.60 -7.75 -12.11
CA ASP A 15 9.83 -8.93 -11.27
C ASP A 15 8.50 -9.52 -10.76
N SER A 16 7.57 -8.64 -10.34
CA SER A 16 6.24 -9.06 -9.90
C SER A 16 5.45 -9.73 -11.02
N LYS A 17 5.39 -9.13 -12.22
CA LYS A 17 4.68 -9.72 -13.37
C LYS A 17 5.29 -11.05 -13.81
N LYS A 18 6.62 -11.18 -13.74
CA LYS A 18 7.30 -12.45 -14.05
C LYS A 18 6.89 -13.56 -13.09
N LYS A 19 6.69 -13.23 -11.81
CA LYS A 19 6.34 -14.19 -10.76
C LYS A 19 4.84 -14.52 -10.73
N TYR A 20 4.00 -13.55 -11.05
CA TYR A 20 2.55 -13.62 -10.91
C TYR A 20 1.88 -13.29 -12.25
N PRO A 21 1.62 -14.30 -13.11
CA PRO A 21 1.00 -14.09 -14.42
C PRO A 21 -0.41 -13.51 -14.37
N GLU A 22 -1.11 -13.65 -13.23
CA GLU A 22 -2.43 -13.05 -12.96
C GLU A 22 -2.35 -11.52 -12.79
N LEU A 23 -1.16 -10.97 -12.55
CA LEU A 23 -0.92 -9.53 -12.48
C LEU A 23 -0.85 -8.93 -13.89
N THR A 24 -2.00 -8.86 -14.55
CA THR A 24 -2.08 -8.36 -15.93
C THR A 24 -1.99 -6.84 -16.00
N ASP A 25 -1.70 -6.32 -17.19
CA ASP A 25 -1.71 -4.88 -17.47
C ASP A 25 -3.11 -4.28 -17.30
N GLU A 26 -4.15 -5.03 -17.65
CA GLU A 26 -5.55 -4.62 -17.49
C GLU A 26 -5.91 -4.47 -16.02
N LEU A 27 -5.48 -5.42 -15.17
CA LEU A 27 -5.70 -5.33 -13.72
C LEU A 27 -4.98 -4.11 -13.12
N LEU A 28 -3.72 -3.89 -13.49
CA LEU A 28 -2.97 -2.72 -13.02
C LEU A 28 -3.60 -1.41 -13.48
N LEU A 29 -4.08 -1.34 -14.73
CA LEU A 29 -4.80 -0.20 -15.26
C LEU A 29 -6.11 0.03 -14.50
N GLU A 30 -6.89 -1.01 -14.24
CA GLU A 30 -8.15 -0.94 -13.49
C GLU A 30 -7.93 -0.39 -12.07
N LEU A 31 -6.89 -0.85 -11.37
CA LEU A 31 -6.55 -0.37 -10.03
C LEU A 31 -6.01 1.07 -10.06
N ARG A 32 -5.26 1.45 -11.10
CA ARG A 32 -4.77 2.83 -11.29
C ARG A 32 -5.92 3.80 -11.49
N GLU A 33 -6.87 3.47 -12.37
CA GLU A 33 -8.06 4.31 -12.59
C GLU A 33 -8.91 4.40 -11.33
N TYR A 34 -9.07 3.30 -10.59
CA TYR A 34 -9.74 3.34 -9.30
C TYR A 34 -9.04 4.28 -8.30
N SER A 35 -7.69 4.27 -8.27
CA SER A 35 -6.93 5.18 -7.41
C SER A 35 -7.23 6.65 -7.72
N HIS A 36 -7.36 7.01 -9.00
CA HIS A 36 -7.75 8.35 -9.43
C HIS A 36 -9.19 8.69 -8.99
N GLN A 37 -10.12 7.74 -9.12
CA GLN A 37 -11.53 7.92 -8.71
C GLN A 37 -11.66 8.22 -7.21
N ILE A 38 -10.83 7.61 -6.36
CA ILE A 38 -10.82 7.87 -4.92
C ILE A 38 -9.87 9.02 -4.51
N GLY A 39 -9.43 9.83 -5.48
CA GLY A 39 -8.67 11.07 -5.24
C GLY A 39 -7.19 10.87 -4.90
N LEU A 40 -6.61 9.71 -5.22
CA LEU A 40 -5.18 9.44 -5.01
C LEU A 40 -4.37 9.88 -6.23
N ALA A 41 -3.30 10.63 -6.00
CA ALA A 41 -2.38 11.03 -7.05
C ALA A 41 -1.26 10.00 -7.22
N LYS A 42 -1.13 9.44 -8.43
CA LYS A 42 0.04 8.68 -8.91
C LYS A 42 0.52 7.58 -7.95
N VAL A 43 -0.35 6.60 -7.68
CA VAL A 43 0.07 5.38 -6.95
C VAL A 43 1.02 4.56 -7.83
N PRO A 44 2.24 4.23 -7.36
CA PRO A 44 3.19 3.41 -8.13
C PRO A 44 2.67 2.00 -8.40
N ASP A 45 3.05 1.43 -9.53
CA ASP A 45 2.57 0.12 -9.99
C ASP A 45 2.96 -0.99 -9.02
N GLU A 46 4.12 -0.89 -8.38
CA GLU A 46 4.56 -1.85 -7.37
C GLU A 46 3.64 -1.87 -6.15
N ILE A 47 3.05 -0.72 -5.79
CA ILE A 47 2.04 -0.64 -4.72
C ILE A 47 0.71 -1.23 -5.19
N LEU A 48 0.30 -0.95 -6.44
CA LEU A 48 -0.92 -1.55 -7.01
C LEU A 48 -0.80 -3.07 -7.10
N ALA A 49 0.37 -3.58 -7.49
CA ALA A 49 0.70 -5.00 -7.52
C ALA A 49 0.63 -5.64 -6.13
N LEU A 50 1.06 -4.93 -5.09
CA LEU A 50 0.93 -5.40 -3.71
C LEU A 50 -0.54 -5.58 -3.32
N PHE A 51 -1.40 -4.59 -3.62
CA PHE A 51 -2.84 -4.71 -3.37
C PHE A 51 -3.48 -5.87 -4.15
N ALA A 52 -3.14 -5.99 -5.44
CA ALA A 52 -3.61 -7.10 -6.27
C ALA A 52 -3.22 -8.45 -5.66
N HIS A 53 -1.93 -8.64 -5.34
CA HIS A 53 -1.43 -9.89 -4.75
C HIS A 53 -2.06 -10.18 -3.38
N SER A 54 -2.20 -9.19 -2.51
CA SER A 54 -2.85 -9.34 -1.19
C SER A 54 -4.34 -9.70 -1.29
N CYS A 55 -4.95 -9.51 -2.45
CA CYS A 55 -6.34 -9.82 -2.71
C CYS A 55 -6.51 -10.94 -3.75
N TYR A 56 -5.48 -11.78 -3.92
CA TYR A 56 -5.50 -12.92 -4.84
C TYR A 56 -5.89 -12.53 -6.27
N PHE A 57 -5.49 -11.33 -6.68
CA PHE A 57 -5.77 -10.74 -7.99
C PHE A 57 -7.26 -10.52 -8.29
N ASP A 58 -8.14 -10.62 -7.28
CA ASP A 58 -9.55 -10.23 -7.40
C ASP A 58 -9.67 -8.69 -7.42
N PRO A 59 -10.11 -8.07 -8.53
CA PRO A 59 -10.13 -6.61 -8.66
C PRO A 59 -11.06 -5.96 -7.64
N ALA A 60 -12.20 -6.59 -7.34
CA ALA A 60 -13.19 -6.05 -6.42
C ALA A 60 -12.66 -6.03 -4.97
N ALA A 61 -11.98 -7.09 -4.53
CA ALA A 61 -11.33 -7.18 -3.24
C ALA A 61 -10.15 -6.21 -3.14
N ALA A 62 -9.32 -6.11 -4.19
CA ALA A 62 -8.22 -5.15 -4.24
C ALA A 62 -8.71 -3.71 -4.07
N LYS A 63 -9.77 -3.31 -4.80
CA LYS A 63 -10.39 -1.98 -4.65
C LYS A 63 -10.91 -1.72 -3.24
N ARG A 64 -11.61 -2.70 -2.63
CA ARG A 64 -12.07 -2.60 -1.22
C ARG A 64 -10.89 -2.43 -0.27
N CYS A 65 -9.85 -3.22 -0.44
CA CYS A 65 -8.62 -3.17 0.37
C CYS A 65 -7.93 -1.80 0.25
N MET A 66 -7.74 -1.30 -0.97
CA MET A 66 -7.20 0.03 -1.24
C MET A 66 -8.02 1.12 -0.53
N ASN A 67 -9.34 1.14 -0.70
CA ASN A 67 -10.21 2.14 -0.09
C ASN A 67 -10.08 2.15 1.44
N VAL A 68 -10.13 0.97 2.07
CA VAL A 68 -9.98 0.86 3.53
C VAL A 68 -8.60 1.32 3.98
N TYR A 69 -7.54 0.89 3.30
CA TYR A 69 -6.16 1.27 3.63
C TYR A 69 -5.94 2.78 3.58
N TYR A 70 -6.30 3.42 2.47
CA TYR A 70 -6.09 4.86 2.31
C TYR A 70 -7.01 5.68 3.22
N LYS A 71 -8.25 5.23 3.45
CA LYS A 71 -9.14 5.85 4.43
C LYS A 71 -8.56 5.79 5.85
N LEU A 72 -8.12 4.62 6.31
CA LEU A 72 -7.53 4.46 7.64
C LEU A 72 -6.30 5.35 7.83
N ARG A 73 -5.43 5.43 6.83
CA ARG A 73 -4.25 6.31 6.88
C ARG A 73 -4.59 7.79 6.98
N ALA A 74 -5.70 8.21 6.38
CA ALA A 74 -6.16 9.59 6.42
C ALA A 74 -6.92 9.93 7.71
N THR A 75 -7.71 8.99 8.24
CA THR A 75 -8.64 9.26 9.36
C THR A 75 -8.11 8.85 10.72
N VAL A 76 -7.01 8.10 10.78
CA VAL A 76 -6.48 7.55 12.05
C VAL A 76 -5.00 7.93 12.26
N PRO A 77 -4.66 9.23 12.25
CA PRO A 77 -3.28 9.69 12.30
C PRO A 77 -2.53 9.27 13.57
N GLU A 78 -3.21 8.98 14.68
CA GLU A 78 -2.62 8.49 15.93
C GLU A 78 -1.82 7.20 15.75
N PHE A 79 -2.18 6.35 14.79
CA PHE A 79 -1.43 5.14 14.47
C PHE A 79 -0.47 5.30 13.30
N PHE A 80 -0.69 6.26 12.40
CA PHE A 80 0.02 6.34 11.11
C PHE A 80 0.95 7.55 10.96
N ALA A 81 0.81 8.59 11.79
CA ALA A 81 1.68 9.76 11.83
C ALA A 81 2.72 9.63 12.96
N ASN A 82 3.88 10.29 12.79
CA ASN A 82 4.94 10.39 13.81
C ASN A 82 5.38 9.06 14.41
N ARG A 83 5.37 7.97 13.62
CA ARG A 83 5.88 6.67 14.04
C ARG A 83 7.37 6.78 14.33
N ASP A 84 7.71 6.70 15.61
CA ASP A 84 9.09 6.59 16.06
C ASP A 84 9.29 5.24 16.76
N PRO A 85 9.98 4.26 16.13
CA PRO A 85 10.25 2.98 16.76
C PRO A 85 11.13 3.12 18.01
N ARG A 86 11.79 4.26 18.23
CA ARG A 86 12.60 4.55 19.41
C ARG A 86 11.83 5.29 20.51
N ALA A 87 10.54 5.57 20.31
CA ALA A 87 9.73 6.22 21.33
C ALA A 87 9.74 5.41 22.63
N ASP A 88 9.91 6.10 23.76
CA ASP A 88 10.12 5.48 25.06
C ASP A 88 9.01 4.48 25.42
N TYR A 89 7.75 4.82 25.14
CA TYR A 89 6.62 3.94 25.45
C TYR A 89 6.68 2.61 24.68
N LEU A 90 7.16 2.62 23.42
CA LEU A 90 7.32 1.40 22.62
C LEU A 90 8.53 0.58 23.10
N GLN A 91 9.64 1.25 23.44
CA GLN A 91 10.84 0.58 23.95
C GLN A 91 10.60 -0.10 25.29
N HIS A 92 9.78 0.50 26.16
CA HIS A 92 9.39 -0.14 27.42
C HIS A 92 8.57 -1.42 27.18
N SER A 93 7.60 -1.40 26.25
CA SER A 93 6.83 -2.61 25.92
C SER A 93 7.68 -3.73 25.32
N LEU A 94 8.70 -3.41 24.53
CA LEU A 94 9.60 -4.40 23.93
C LEU A 94 10.52 -5.09 24.95
N ARG A 95 10.91 -4.41 26.03
CA ARG A 95 11.80 -4.96 27.07
C ARG A 95 11.07 -5.84 28.09
N ALA A 96 9.74 -5.83 28.10
CA ALA A 96 8.91 -6.59 29.03
C ALA A 96 8.49 -7.98 28.49
N LEU A 97 8.96 -8.34 27.28
CA LEU A 97 8.80 -9.63 26.61
C LEU A 97 10.12 -10.40 26.64
#